data_AF-A0AA42XWD3-F1
#
_entry.id   AF-A0AA42XWD3-F1
#
_cell.length_a   1.000
_cell.length_b   1.000
_cell.length_c   1.000
_cell.angle_alpha   90.00
_cell.angle_beta   90.00
_cell.angle_gamma   90.00
#
_symmetry.space_group_name_H-M   'P 1'
#
loop_
_entity.id
_entity.type
_entity.pdbx_description
1 polymer ?
#
loop_
_entity_poly.entity_id
_entity_poly.type
_entity_poly.pdbx_seq_one_letter_code
_entity_poly.pdbx_strand_id
1 'polypeptide(L)'
;MTERFALKKISKDGIEHAVERAEHYRLLNDPEQAESICLDILAVDEDNPRARITLILSLTDQFSGGGGSHAARRATDHVKKLPSEYEREYYAGVVAERQGRAHLAQGGIARTFAYEGLHEAILHYERADALKPPGVEDAILRWNACARTITREDLHPRRDEPEMLLE
;
A
#
# COMPACT_ATOMS: atom_id res chain seq x y z
N MET A 1 14.71 -5.93 31.92
CA MET A 1 14.18 -4.55 31.83
C MET A 1 14.44 -4.08 30.41
N THR A 2 13.41 -3.81 29.62
CA THR A 2 13.60 -3.27 28.27
C THR A 2 13.99 -1.81 28.41
N GLU A 3 15.23 -1.45 28.06
CA GLU A 3 15.62 -0.03 27.93
C GLU A 3 14.71 0.63 26.89
N ARG A 4 14.09 1.75 27.26
CA ARG A 4 13.29 2.57 26.33
C ARG A 4 14.15 3.72 25.84
N PHE A 5 14.46 3.73 24.55
CA PHE A 5 15.13 4.85 23.89
C PHE A 5 14.11 5.95 23.56
N ALA A 6 14.44 7.20 23.88
CA ALA A 6 13.68 8.36 23.43
C ALA A 6 14.14 8.76 22.02
N LEU A 7 13.19 8.91 21.09
CA LEU A 7 13.50 9.33 19.72
C LEU A 7 13.96 10.79 19.69
N LYS A 8 15.00 11.07 18.90
CA LYS A 8 15.49 12.43 18.66
C LYS A 8 14.63 13.05 17.56
N LYS A 9 14.11 14.26 17.81
CA LYS A 9 13.32 14.99 16.81
C LYS A 9 14.25 15.62 15.78
N ILE A 10 13.88 15.50 14.51
CA ILE A 10 14.52 16.27 13.43
C ILE A 10 14.08 17.74 13.51
N SER A 11 14.90 18.65 12.96
CA SER A 11 14.51 20.05 12.79
C SER A 11 13.57 20.21 11.59
N LYS A 12 12.76 21.28 11.59
CA LYS A 12 11.92 21.63 10.43
C LYS A 12 12.75 21.86 9.17
N ASP A 13 13.92 22.48 9.31
CA ASP A 13 14.85 22.72 8.19
C ASP A 13 15.40 21.42 7.59
N GLY A 14 15.35 20.30 8.32
CA GLY A 14 15.81 18.99 7.86
C GLY A 14 14.76 18.18 7.11
N ILE A 15 13.50 18.64 7.02
CA ILE A 15 12.38 17.86 6.46
C ILE A 15 12.62 17.50 4.99
N GLU A 16 12.93 18.48 4.13
CA GLU A 16 13.09 18.21 2.69
C GLU A 16 14.20 17.18 2.42
N HIS A 17 15.35 17.32 3.08
CA HIS A 17 16.43 16.34 2.98
C HIS A 17 15.99 14.96 3.49
N ALA A 18 15.24 14.89 4.60
CA ALA A 18 14.72 13.63 5.11
C ALA A 18 13.74 12.96 4.12
N VAL A 19 12.88 13.74 3.45
CA VAL A 19 11.97 13.23 2.41
C VAL A 19 12.77 12.61 1.26
N GLU A 20 13.78 13.31 0.75
CA GLU A 20 14.68 12.79 -0.30
C GLU A 20 15.37 11.49 0.14
N ARG A 21 15.82 11.42 1.40
CA ARG A 21 16.40 10.18 1.96
C ARG A 21 15.39 9.05 2.00
N ALA A 22 14.16 9.28 2.45
CA ALA A 22 13.13 8.25 2.52
C ALA A 22 12.79 7.69 1.12
N GLU A 23 12.63 8.58 0.13
CA GLU A 23 12.41 8.19 -1.26
C GLU A 23 13.59 7.36 -1.80
N HIS A 24 14.83 7.77 -1.51
CA HIS A 24 16.03 7.06 -1.93
C HIS A 24 16.17 5.68 -1.28
N TYR A 25 15.96 5.56 0.04
CA TYR A 25 16.03 4.25 0.72
C TYR A 25 14.99 3.28 0.16
N ARG A 26 13.79 3.75 -0.19
CA ARG A 26 12.79 2.90 -0.87
C ARG A 26 13.28 2.41 -2.23
N LEU A 27 13.95 3.25 -3.02
CA LEU A 27 14.55 2.85 -4.30
C LEU A 27 15.71 1.85 -4.14
N LEU A 28 16.41 1.88 -3.00
CA LEU A 28 17.43 0.90 -2.62
C LEU A 28 16.83 -0.40 -2.06
N ASN A 29 15.50 -0.55 -2.09
CA ASN A 29 14.77 -1.68 -1.51
C ASN A 29 15.01 -1.83 0.00
N ASP A 30 15.14 -0.71 0.72
CA ASP A 30 15.19 -0.63 2.18
C ASP A 30 13.92 0.06 2.72
N PRO A 31 12.77 -0.63 2.71
CA PRO A 31 11.49 -0.04 3.10
C PRO A 31 11.37 0.20 4.61
N GLU A 32 12.06 -0.57 5.44
CA GLU A 32 12.08 -0.35 6.90
C GLU A 32 12.73 0.99 7.25
N GLN A 33 13.87 1.31 6.61
CA GLN A 33 14.51 2.60 6.80
C GLN A 33 13.68 3.75 6.22
N ALA A 34 13.05 3.56 5.07
CA ALA A 34 12.14 4.55 4.49
C ALA A 34 10.92 4.83 5.40
N GLU A 35 10.31 3.78 5.97
CA GLU A 35 9.24 3.90 6.96
C GLU A 35 9.69 4.72 8.18
N SER A 36 10.84 4.35 8.76
CA SER A 36 11.39 5.00 9.95
C SER A 36 11.54 6.51 9.74
N ILE A 37 12.15 6.92 8.63
CA ILE A 37 12.35 8.33 8.29
C ILE A 37 11.01 9.06 8.09
N CYS A 38 10.03 8.43 7.43
CA CYS A 38 8.72 9.05 7.23
C CYS A 38 7.97 9.28 8.55
N LEU A 39 8.10 8.38 9.52
CA LEU A 39 7.52 8.57 10.86
C LEU A 39 8.15 9.77 11.57
N ASP A 40 9.46 9.96 11.47
CA ASP A 40 10.16 11.12 12.03
C ASP A 40 9.71 12.44 11.39
N ILE A 41 9.51 12.45 10.06
CA ILE A 41 8.98 13.61 9.33
C ILE A 41 7.56 13.93 9.80
N LEU A 42 6.67 12.94 9.79
CA LEU A 42 5.25 13.14 10.15
C LEU A 42 5.04 13.47 11.64
N ALA A 43 6.02 13.18 12.50
CA ALA A 43 6.02 13.63 13.89
C ALA A 43 6.32 15.14 14.06
N VAL A 44 6.93 15.77 13.05
CA VAL A 44 7.26 17.21 13.02
C VAL A 44 6.30 17.99 12.13
N ASP A 45 5.88 17.39 11.02
CA ASP A 45 4.98 17.94 10.01
C ASP A 45 3.97 16.86 9.57
N GLU A 46 2.85 16.76 10.29
CA GLU A 46 1.85 15.70 10.03
C GLU A 46 1.24 15.82 8.63
N ASP A 47 1.13 17.02 8.06
CA ASP A 47 0.44 17.24 6.79
C ASP A 47 1.36 17.07 5.57
N ASN A 48 2.61 16.64 5.76
CA ASN A 48 3.57 16.46 4.67
C ASN A 48 3.11 15.37 3.67
N PRO A 49 2.68 15.73 2.44
CA PRO A 49 2.07 14.76 1.52
C PRO A 49 3.11 13.78 0.96
N ARG A 50 4.34 14.23 0.69
CA ARG A 50 5.42 13.38 0.15
C ARG A 50 5.84 12.31 1.14
N ALA A 51 6.02 12.68 2.41
CA ALA A 51 6.34 11.71 3.46
C ALA A 51 5.19 10.72 3.69
N ARG A 52 3.94 11.18 3.66
CA ARG A 52 2.76 10.32 3.84
C ARG A 52 2.62 9.30 2.70
N ILE A 53 2.76 9.72 1.46
CA ILE A 53 2.78 8.84 0.28
C ILE A 53 3.93 7.83 0.39
N THR A 54 5.13 8.31 0.74
CA THR A 54 6.30 7.43 0.86
C THR A 54 6.15 6.40 1.96
N LEU A 55 5.53 6.76 3.09
CA LEU A 55 5.19 5.83 4.17
C LEU A 55 4.19 4.75 3.73
N ILE A 56 3.14 5.14 3.00
CA ILE A 56 2.16 4.16 2.46
C ILE A 56 2.86 3.15 1.55
N LEU A 57 3.74 3.64 0.67
CA LEU A 57 4.51 2.80 -0.24
C LEU A 57 5.50 1.90 0.51
N SER A 58 6.25 2.41 1.48
CA SER A 58 7.21 1.62 2.24
C SER A 58 6.55 0.56 3.14
N LEU A 59 5.38 0.85 3.72
CA LEU A 59 4.58 -0.13 4.46
C LEU A 59 4.11 -1.27 3.55
N THR A 60 3.68 -0.94 2.33
CA THR A 60 3.15 -1.93 1.39
C THR A 60 4.25 -2.73 0.68
N ASP A 61 5.48 -2.20 0.58
CA ASP A 61 6.66 -2.96 0.12
C ASP A 61 7.01 -4.13 1.05
N GLN A 62 6.59 -4.06 2.33
CA GLN A 62 6.91 -5.07 3.35
C GLN A 62 5.91 -6.24 3.44
N PHE A 63 4.84 -6.26 2.64
CA PHE A 63 3.80 -7.29 2.74
C PHE A 63 4.28 -8.72 2.48
N SER A 64 5.29 -8.89 1.63
CA SER A 64 5.91 -10.19 1.33
C SER A 64 6.66 -10.82 2.51
N GLY A 65 7.01 -10.05 3.55
CA GLY A 65 7.76 -10.52 4.71
C GLY A 65 6.93 -11.15 5.84
N GLY A 66 5.63 -11.42 5.64
CA GLY A 66 4.75 -12.01 6.67
C GLY A 66 4.08 -11.01 7.62
N GLY A 67 4.33 -9.70 7.45
CA GLY A 67 3.69 -8.61 8.22
C GLY A 67 2.34 -8.11 7.66
N GLY A 68 1.78 -8.80 6.66
CA GLY A 68 0.79 -8.26 5.71
C GLY A 68 -0.45 -7.61 6.35
N SER A 69 -1.06 -8.21 7.38
CA SER A 69 -2.32 -7.69 7.94
C SER A 69 -2.13 -6.38 8.73
N HIS A 70 -1.10 -6.30 9.59
CA HIS A 70 -0.86 -5.10 10.39
C HIS A 70 -0.33 -3.94 9.55
N ALA A 71 0.61 -4.22 8.65
CA ALA A 71 1.16 -3.21 7.74
C ALA A 71 0.06 -2.67 6.79
N ALA A 72 -0.84 -3.53 6.29
CA ALA A 72 -1.95 -3.10 5.46
C ALA A 72 -2.92 -2.18 6.20
N ARG A 73 -3.31 -2.55 7.44
CA ARG A 73 -4.16 -1.68 8.26
C ARG A 73 -3.55 -0.30 8.45
N ARG A 74 -2.25 -0.24 8.77
CA ARG A 74 -1.52 1.02 8.93
C ARG A 74 -1.50 1.82 7.62
N ALA A 75 -1.19 1.18 6.50
CA ALA A 75 -1.17 1.84 5.20
C ALA A 75 -2.54 2.44 4.87
N THR A 76 -3.63 1.69 5.05
CA THR A 76 -5.01 2.16 4.84
C THR A 76 -5.36 3.35 5.75
N ASP A 77 -4.91 3.36 7.01
CA ASP A 77 -5.13 4.50 7.90
C ASP A 77 -4.37 5.76 7.46
N HIS A 78 -3.18 5.61 6.85
CA HIS A 78 -2.47 6.74 6.24
C HIS A 78 -3.10 7.20 4.92
N VAL A 79 -3.64 6.29 4.11
CA VAL A 79 -4.36 6.61 2.87
C VAL A 79 -5.53 7.53 3.16
N LYS A 80 -6.34 7.25 4.19
CA LYS A 80 -7.50 8.09 4.58
C LYS A 80 -7.15 9.55 4.87
N LYS A 81 -5.89 9.82 5.23
CA LYS A 81 -5.37 11.16 5.55
C LYS A 81 -4.81 11.90 4.33
N LEU A 82 -4.82 11.31 3.13
CA LEU A 82 -4.41 12.00 1.91
C LEU A 82 -5.45 13.06 1.53
N PRO A 83 -5.02 14.26 1.08
CA PRO A 83 -5.93 15.38 0.85
C PRO A 83 -6.84 15.18 -0.36
N SER A 84 -6.31 14.61 -1.45
CA SER A 84 -7.06 14.41 -2.69
C SER A 84 -7.87 13.12 -2.68
N GLU A 85 -9.10 13.17 -3.18
CA GLU A 85 -9.92 11.97 -3.38
C GLU A 85 -9.29 11.02 -4.41
N TYR A 86 -8.71 11.58 -5.48
CA TYR A 86 -7.92 10.81 -6.44
C TYR A 86 -6.79 10.04 -5.76
N GLU A 87 -6.01 10.70 -4.91
CA GLU A 87 -4.88 10.06 -4.21
C GLU A 87 -5.38 8.98 -3.25
N ARG A 88 -6.49 9.22 -2.54
CA ARG A 88 -7.10 8.22 -1.65
C ARG A 88 -7.50 6.96 -2.41
N GLU A 89 -8.20 7.10 -3.53
CA GLU A 89 -8.59 5.97 -4.37
C GLU A 89 -7.38 5.27 -4.98
N TYR A 90 -6.44 6.04 -5.55
CA TYR A 90 -5.25 5.49 -6.18
C TYR A 90 -4.39 4.70 -5.19
N TYR A 91 -4.06 5.26 -4.02
CA TYR A 91 -3.22 4.58 -3.04
C TYR A 91 -3.95 3.48 -2.27
N ALA A 92 -5.28 3.54 -2.12
CA ALA A 92 -6.06 2.39 -1.65
C ALA A 92 -5.95 1.21 -2.63
N GLY A 93 -6.02 1.48 -3.93
CA GLY A 93 -5.76 0.49 -4.97
C GLY A 93 -4.36 -0.11 -4.89
N VAL A 94 -3.33 0.71 -4.62
CA VAL A 94 -1.95 0.22 -4.43
C VAL A 94 -1.82 -0.70 -3.22
N VAL A 95 -2.50 -0.39 -2.10
CA VAL A 95 -2.53 -1.26 -0.92
C VAL A 95 -3.15 -2.62 -1.27
N ALA A 96 -4.35 -2.63 -1.84
CA ALA A 96 -5.05 -3.85 -2.20
C ALA A 96 -4.27 -4.68 -3.25
N GLU A 97 -3.69 -4.02 -4.27
CA GLU A 97 -2.88 -4.68 -5.29
C GLU A 97 -1.70 -5.41 -4.65
N ARG A 98 -0.96 -4.72 -3.79
CA ARG A 98 0.24 -5.29 -3.15
C ARG A 98 -0.12 -6.41 -2.17
N GLN A 99 -1.26 -6.33 -1.48
CA GLN A 99 -1.77 -7.45 -0.67
C GLN A 99 -2.11 -8.66 -1.56
N GLY A 100 -2.86 -8.45 -2.64
CA GLY A 100 -3.21 -9.51 -3.58
C GLY A 100 -1.97 -10.18 -4.17
N ARG A 101 -0.94 -9.39 -4.52
CA ARG A 101 0.36 -9.91 -5.00
C ARG A 101 1.12 -10.70 -3.93
N ALA A 102 1.10 -10.25 -2.68
CA ALA A 102 1.72 -10.99 -1.58
C ALA A 102 1.04 -12.35 -1.35
N HIS A 103 -0.30 -12.40 -1.43
CA HIS A 103 -1.05 -13.66 -1.39
C HIS A 103 -0.76 -14.56 -2.59
N LEU A 104 -0.63 -13.98 -3.79
CA LEU A 104 -0.27 -14.74 -4.99
C LEU A 104 1.09 -15.43 -4.82
N ALA A 105 2.08 -14.74 -4.24
CA ALA A 105 3.41 -15.28 -3.99
C ALA A 105 3.41 -16.46 -2.99
N GLN A 106 2.45 -16.51 -2.06
CA GLN A 106 2.29 -17.64 -1.13
C GLN A 106 1.70 -18.88 -1.80
N GLY A 107 0.90 -18.70 -2.86
CA GLY A 107 0.31 -19.81 -3.63
C GLY A 107 -0.76 -20.60 -2.88
N GLY A 108 -1.18 -21.74 -3.45
CA GLY A 108 -2.16 -22.64 -2.84
C GLY A 108 -3.50 -21.96 -2.54
N ILE A 109 -4.00 -22.13 -1.30
CA ILE A 109 -5.28 -21.56 -0.84
C ILE A 109 -5.28 -20.02 -0.85
N ALA A 110 -4.10 -19.39 -0.81
CA ALA A 110 -3.98 -17.93 -0.81
C ALA A 110 -4.33 -17.29 -2.16
N ARG A 111 -4.45 -18.09 -3.23
CA ARG A 111 -4.80 -17.59 -4.58
C ARG A 111 -6.19 -16.95 -4.63
N THR A 112 -7.12 -17.38 -3.78
CA THR A 112 -8.42 -16.72 -3.64
C THR A 112 -8.28 -15.31 -3.08
N PHE A 113 -7.48 -15.12 -2.02
CA PHE A 113 -7.17 -13.80 -1.48
C PHE A 113 -6.37 -12.94 -2.47
N ALA A 114 -5.58 -13.57 -3.34
CA ALA A 114 -4.90 -12.88 -4.43
C ALA A 114 -5.90 -12.28 -5.44
N TYR A 115 -6.94 -13.03 -5.82
CA TYR A 115 -8.02 -12.53 -6.66
C TYR A 115 -8.73 -11.36 -5.98
N GLU A 116 -9.15 -11.54 -4.73
CA GLU A 116 -9.88 -10.52 -3.96
C GLU A 116 -9.12 -9.19 -3.91
N GLY A 117 -7.84 -9.22 -3.52
CA GLY A 117 -7.01 -8.01 -3.46
C GLY A 117 -6.77 -7.35 -4.82
N LEU A 118 -6.54 -8.14 -5.88
CA LEU A 118 -6.37 -7.58 -7.24
C LEU A 118 -7.66 -7.02 -7.82
N HIS A 119 -8.81 -7.63 -7.49
CA HIS A 119 -10.13 -7.15 -7.90
C HIS A 119 -10.52 -5.88 -7.14
N GLU A 120 -10.30 -5.83 -5.83
CA GLU A 120 -10.48 -4.62 -5.03
C GLU A 120 -9.61 -3.47 -5.55
N ALA A 121 -8.35 -3.75 -5.93
CA ALA A 121 -7.47 -2.77 -6.56
C ALA A 121 -8.04 -2.23 -7.86
N ILE A 122 -8.61 -3.09 -8.72
CA ILE A 122 -9.29 -2.70 -9.96
C ILE A 122 -10.40 -1.68 -9.68
N LEU A 123 -11.28 -1.95 -8.70
CA LEU A 123 -12.39 -1.05 -8.36
C LEU A 123 -11.89 0.32 -7.88
N HIS A 124 -10.81 0.34 -7.10
CA HIS A 124 -10.16 1.58 -6.68
C HIS A 124 -9.55 2.34 -7.86
N TYR A 125 -8.87 1.65 -8.78
CA TYR A 125 -8.29 2.29 -9.95
C TYR A 125 -9.33 2.81 -10.93
N GLU A 126 -10.51 2.19 -11.04
CA GLU A 126 -11.65 2.73 -11.81
C GLU A 126 -12.17 4.04 -11.21
N ARG A 127 -12.31 4.10 -9.88
CA ARG A 127 -12.68 5.34 -9.19
C ARG A 127 -11.61 6.41 -9.32
N ALA A 128 -10.34 6.05 -9.20
CA ALA A 128 -9.22 6.97 -9.40
C ALA A 128 -9.16 7.50 -10.84
N ASP A 129 -9.40 6.64 -11.84
CA ASP A 129 -9.41 7.05 -13.25
C ASP A 129 -10.48 8.12 -13.53
N ALA A 130 -11.66 7.98 -12.93
CA ALA A 130 -12.74 8.97 -13.04
C ALA A 130 -12.39 10.33 -12.38
N LEU A 131 -11.45 10.36 -11.44
CA LEU A 131 -11.07 11.54 -10.66
C LEU A 131 -9.74 12.18 -11.10
N LYS A 132 -9.01 11.54 -12.03
CA LYS A 132 -7.62 11.89 -12.31
C LYS A 132 -7.46 13.26 -12.99
N PRO A 133 -6.38 13.99 -12.72
CA PRO A 133 -6.02 15.17 -13.51
C PRO A 133 -5.71 14.80 -14.98
N PRO A 134 -5.91 15.73 -15.94
CA PRO A 134 -5.54 15.49 -17.34
C PRO A 134 -4.07 15.08 -17.49
N GLY A 135 -3.82 13.99 -18.25
CA GLY A 135 -2.47 13.48 -18.51
C GLY A 135 -1.89 12.57 -17.42
N VAL A 136 -2.60 12.38 -16.30
CA VAL A 136 -2.24 11.38 -15.28
C VAL A 136 -2.88 10.05 -15.66
N GLU A 137 -2.08 9.04 -15.99
CA GLU A 137 -2.57 7.75 -16.51
C GLU A 137 -2.25 6.56 -15.58
N ASP A 138 -1.69 6.83 -14.40
CA ASP A 138 -1.18 5.81 -13.48
C ASP A 138 -2.26 4.80 -13.06
N ALA A 139 -3.49 5.26 -12.81
CA ALA A 139 -4.61 4.41 -12.46
C ALA A 139 -4.92 3.39 -13.58
N ILE A 140 -4.94 3.82 -14.85
CA ILE A 140 -5.16 2.94 -16.00
C ILE A 140 -4.01 1.93 -16.13
N LEU A 141 -2.76 2.36 -15.97
CA LEU A 141 -1.61 1.47 -16.06
C LEU A 141 -1.65 0.37 -14.98
N ARG A 142 -2.05 0.74 -13.76
CA ARG A 142 -2.19 -0.17 -12.63
C ARG A 142 -3.38 -1.11 -12.77
N TRP A 143 -4.53 -0.61 -13.22
CA TRP A 143 -5.70 -1.43 -13.57
C TRP A 143 -5.31 -2.51 -14.58
N ASN A 144 -4.63 -2.12 -15.67
CA ASN A 144 -4.16 -3.05 -16.70
C ASN A 144 -3.21 -4.11 -16.15
N ALA A 145 -2.32 -3.74 -15.22
CA ALA A 145 -1.41 -4.68 -14.58
C ALA A 145 -2.15 -5.71 -13.70
N CYS A 146 -3.21 -5.30 -13.01
CA CYS A 146 -4.07 -6.19 -12.24
C CYS A 146 -4.83 -7.15 -13.15
N ALA A 147 -5.51 -6.63 -14.18
CA ALA A 147 -6.27 -7.44 -15.14
C ALA A 147 -5.39 -8.49 -15.86
N ARG A 148 -4.19 -8.09 -16.30
CA ARG A 148 -3.21 -9.03 -16.89
C ARG A 148 -2.76 -10.08 -15.89
N THR A 149 -2.60 -9.74 -14.62
CA THR A 149 -2.20 -10.70 -13.57
C THR A 149 -3.32 -11.69 -13.30
N ILE A 150 -4.57 -11.24 -13.12
CA ILE A 150 -5.73 -12.12 -12.94
C ILE A 150 -5.86 -13.10 -14.11
N THR A 151 -5.73 -12.61 -15.35
CA THR A 151 -5.85 -13.43 -16.56
C THR A 151 -4.70 -14.43 -16.70
N ARG A 152 -3.44 -13.97 -16.56
CA ARG A 152 -2.26 -14.82 -16.72
C ARG A 152 -2.22 -15.95 -15.69
N GLU A 153 -2.61 -15.63 -14.46
CA GLU A 153 -2.57 -16.57 -13.36
C GLU A 153 -3.86 -17.40 -13.27
N ASP A 154 -4.89 -17.17 -14.09
CA ASP A 154 -6.18 -17.88 -14.00
C ASP A 154 -6.82 -17.79 -12.60
N LEU A 155 -6.83 -16.57 -12.05
CA LEU A 155 -7.38 -16.31 -10.72
C LEU A 155 -8.91 -16.18 -10.76
N HIS A 156 -9.55 -16.80 -9.77
CA HIS A 156 -11.00 -16.88 -9.67
C HIS A 156 -11.47 -16.46 -8.27
N PRO A 157 -12.70 -15.93 -8.14
CA PRO A 157 -13.31 -15.70 -6.83
C PRO A 157 -13.44 -17.02 -6.06
N ARG A 158 -13.60 -16.90 -4.73
CA ARG A 158 -13.91 -18.05 -3.88
C ARG A 158 -15.17 -18.72 -4.41
N ARG A 159 -15.13 -20.03 -4.62
CA ARG A 159 -16.35 -20.80 -4.81
C ARG A 159 -17.03 -20.89 -3.45
N ASP A 160 -18.24 -20.35 -3.33
CA ASP A 160 -19.08 -20.59 -2.15
C ASP A 160 -19.34 -22.09 -2.08
N GLU A 161 -18.74 -22.78 -1.10
CA GLU A 161 -19.21 -24.11 -0.73
C GLU A 161 -20.54 -23.89 -0.02
N PRO A 162 -21.66 -24.50 -0.46
CA PRO A 162 -22.92 -24.37 0.23
C PRO A 162 -22.71 -24.82 1.68
N GLU A 163 -23.12 -23.97 2.63
CA GLU A 163 -23.18 -24.30 4.05
C GLU A 163 -23.77 -25.70 4.17
N MET A 164 -22.96 -26.68 4.60
CA MET A 164 -23.50 -27.96 5.03
C MET A 164 -24.36 -27.65 6.25
N LEU A 165 -25.67 -27.54 6.02
CA LEU A 165 -26.69 -27.61 7.06
C LEU A 165 -26.41 -28.89 7.85
N LEU A 166 -25.79 -28.73 9.01
CA LEU A 166 -25.68 -29.80 10.00
C LEU A 166 -27.10 -30.05 10.51
N GLU A 167 -27.73 -31.13 10.03
CA GLU A 167 -28.93 -31.72 10.64
C GLU A 167 -28.63 -32.32 12.02
#